data_AF-A0A972DJE2-F1
#
_entry.id   AF-A0A972DJE2-F1
#
_cell.length_a   1.000
_cell.length_b   1.000
_cell.length_c   1.000
_cell.angle_alpha   90.00
_cell.angle_beta   90.00
_cell.angle_gamma   90.00
#
_symmetry.space_group_name_H-M   'P 1'
#
loop_
_entity.id
_entity.type
_entity.pdbx_description
1 polymer ?
#
loop_
_entity_poly.entity_id
_entity_poly.type
_entity_poly.pdbx_seq_one_letter_code
_entity_poly.pdbx_strand_id
1 'polypeptide(L)'
;MEFQHSKEVWNISPIAWEKAVENEMSERIYNILLKWIPFADSQFSSRWNTRPNCGHFFGGSYWYGSETAHTAAVYAALATLGPYREDITGIPRNEVKEKAIKAIRYLGFTHDTGPEDCVRDVGPNPHCSEKKWGSKNDGFFMASQTGRTVANFALAAWLLWNDLDDETKMLVQDVVAWYADRWSVESPRDGSFFDTQCEENAWTAQGICVALAMFPDHPHRKVWEDGFIRWSINACTTHDDRFNEELYKEKAIRYWVHCVTLFPDYTTENHGFVHPSYLSAGINLRALHALLSIMSNQEILESALYKNEKIYENALKIFTQFDGLVIPIQGQDWWYNRQHERQLTHTVLNVMHNNSDAARLCRNALSSIEKIQDSNSKGCLLEERGEECVIRPRLQFAKDMEHGS
;
A
#
# COMPACT_ATOMS: atom_id res chain seq x y z
N MET A 1 1.12 11.98 20.96
CA MET A 1 -0.18 12.12 21.64
C MET A 1 -0.46 10.82 22.37
N GLU A 2 -1.14 10.84 23.52
CA GLU A 2 -1.49 9.59 24.21
C GLU A 2 -2.69 8.94 23.50
N PHE A 3 -2.52 7.70 23.05
CA PHE A 3 -3.57 6.97 22.35
C PHE A 3 -4.69 6.56 23.31
N GLN A 4 -5.93 6.69 22.86
CA GLN A 4 -7.11 6.24 23.57
C GLN A 4 -7.96 5.35 22.67
N HIS A 5 -8.43 4.23 23.19
CA HIS A 5 -9.36 3.35 22.49
C HIS A 5 -10.68 4.07 22.19
N SER A 6 -11.21 3.83 21.01
CA SER A 6 -12.57 4.18 20.64
C SER A 6 -13.55 3.63 21.65
N LYS A 7 -14.56 4.43 22.01
CA LYS A 7 -15.66 4.04 22.90
C LYS A 7 -16.96 3.76 22.15
N GLU A 8 -17.03 4.24 20.92
CA GLU A 8 -18.17 4.15 20.02
C GLU A 8 -17.65 4.12 18.57
N VAL A 9 -18.48 3.64 17.66
CA VAL A 9 -18.17 3.65 16.23
C VAL A 9 -18.27 5.09 15.72
N TRP A 10 -17.16 5.64 15.26
CA TRP A 10 -17.15 6.95 14.61
C TRP A 10 -17.91 6.99 13.28
N ASN A 11 -18.41 8.17 12.95
CA ASN A 11 -18.87 8.47 11.60
C ASN A 11 -17.68 8.46 10.63
N ILE A 12 -17.83 7.76 9.51
CA ILE A 12 -16.80 7.70 8.47
C ILE A 12 -17.26 8.39 7.19
N SER A 13 -16.32 8.86 6.38
CA SER A 13 -16.67 9.37 5.06
C SER A 13 -17.33 8.28 4.21
N PRO A 14 -18.48 8.57 3.56
CA PRO A 14 -19.07 7.63 2.61
C PRO A 14 -18.16 7.50 1.38
N ILE A 15 -18.20 6.33 0.74
CA ILE A 15 -17.56 6.15 -0.57
C ILE A 15 -18.49 6.73 -1.64
N ALA A 16 -17.95 7.62 -2.46
CA ALA A 16 -18.60 8.30 -3.58
C ALA A 16 -18.71 7.35 -4.80
N TRP A 17 -19.44 6.24 -4.63
CA TRP A 17 -19.65 5.21 -5.66
C TRP A 17 -20.19 5.78 -6.97
N GLU A 18 -21.00 6.83 -6.90
CA GLU A 18 -21.59 7.51 -8.05
C GLU A 18 -20.55 8.17 -8.97
N LYS A 19 -19.31 8.35 -8.51
CA LYS A 19 -18.20 8.89 -9.29
C LYS A 19 -17.35 7.82 -9.96
N ALA A 20 -17.54 6.55 -9.60
CA ALA A 20 -16.79 5.46 -10.19
C ALA A 20 -17.22 5.27 -11.66
N VAL A 21 -16.24 5.26 -12.56
CA VAL A 21 -16.48 5.05 -14.00
C VAL A 21 -15.69 3.84 -14.45
N GLU A 22 -16.41 2.79 -14.83
CA GLU A 22 -15.82 1.60 -15.43
C GLU A 22 -15.33 1.90 -16.84
N ASN A 23 -14.17 1.34 -17.19
CA ASN A 23 -13.59 1.43 -18.51
C ASN A 23 -12.79 0.16 -18.82
N GLU A 24 -12.24 0.10 -20.03
CA GLU A 24 -11.43 -1.02 -20.50
C GLU A 24 -10.29 -1.40 -19.53
N MET A 25 -9.61 -0.42 -18.92
CA MET A 25 -8.49 -0.68 -18.02
C MET A 25 -8.95 -1.25 -16.67
N SER A 26 -10.04 -0.73 -16.09
CA SER A 26 -10.58 -1.27 -14.85
C SER A 26 -11.11 -2.69 -15.05
N GLU A 27 -11.77 -2.97 -16.18
CA GLU A 27 -12.24 -4.31 -16.53
C GLU A 27 -11.08 -5.31 -16.64
N ARG A 28 -9.99 -4.94 -17.33
CA ARG A 28 -8.80 -5.78 -17.49
C ARG A 28 -8.12 -6.09 -16.16
N ILE A 29 -7.92 -5.06 -15.32
CA ILE A 29 -7.37 -5.24 -13.96
C ILE A 29 -8.29 -6.14 -13.12
N TYR A 30 -9.59 -5.91 -13.17
CA TYR A 30 -10.57 -6.72 -12.43
C TYR A 30 -10.51 -8.20 -12.84
N ASN A 31 -10.36 -8.50 -14.14
CA ASN A 31 -10.19 -9.86 -14.63
C ASN A 31 -8.90 -10.52 -14.14
N ILE A 32 -7.81 -9.76 -14.02
CA ILE A 32 -6.55 -10.25 -13.42
C ILE A 32 -6.77 -10.63 -11.96
N LEU A 33 -7.45 -9.77 -11.19
CA LEU A 33 -7.76 -10.05 -9.78
C LEU A 33 -8.66 -11.28 -9.62
N LEU A 34 -9.69 -11.46 -10.47
CA LEU A 34 -10.53 -12.66 -10.46
C LEU A 34 -9.71 -13.94 -10.69
N LYS A 35 -8.82 -13.93 -11.68
CA LYS A 35 -7.94 -15.07 -12.00
C LYS A 35 -6.94 -15.37 -10.88
N TRP A 36 -6.59 -14.39 -10.07
CA TRP A 36 -5.65 -14.54 -8.95
C TRP A 36 -6.27 -15.22 -7.71
N ILE A 37 -7.60 -15.12 -7.54
CA ILE A 37 -8.28 -15.63 -6.35
C ILE A 37 -8.00 -17.11 -6.05
N PRO A 38 -8.05 -18.06 -7.01
CA PRO A 38 -7.77 -19.47 -6.71
C PRO A 38 -6.39 -19.68 -6.05
N PHE A 39 -5.37 -18.94 -6.49
CA PHE A 39 -4.04 -19.00 -5.88
C PHE A 39 -4.05 -18.43 -4.46
N ALA A 40 -4.53 -17.19 -4.28
CA ALA A 40 -4.56 -16.54 -2.97
C ALA A 40 -5.43 -17.29 -1.95
N ASP A 41 -6.55 -17.87 -2.39
CA ASP A 41 -7.49 -18.60 -1.55
C ASP A 41 -6.87 -19.88 -0.97
N SER A 42 -6.03 -20.54 -1.76
CA SER A 42 -5.24 -21.70 -1.31
C SER A 42 -4.29 -21.37 -0.15
N GLN A 43 -4.01 -20.08 0.08
CA GLN A 43 -3.14 -19.58 1.14
C GLN A 43 -3.92 -19.05 2.36
N PHE A 44 -5.26 -19.10 2.34
CA PHE A 44 -6.08 -18.68 3.45
C PHE A 44 -6.11 -19.73 4.58
N SER A 45 -5.96 -19.27 5.81
CA SER A 45 -6.07 -20.08 7.03
C SER A 45 -7.06 -19.46 8.01
N SER A 46 -7.95 -20.30 8.53
CA SER A 46 -8.86 -19.96 9.65
C SER A 46 -8.45 -20.68 10.95
N ARG A 47 -7.20 -21.17 11.03
CA ARG A 47 -6.73 -21.96 12.18
C ARG A 47 -6.44 -21.14 13.42
N TRP A 48 -6.13 -19.85 13.25
CA TRP A 48 -5.92 -18.95 14.38
C TRP A 48 -7.23 -18.84 15.18
N ASN A 49 -7.22 -19.32 16.42
CA ASN A 49 -8.42 -19.58 17.21
C ASN A 49 -8.49 -18.78 18.52
N THR A 50 -7.59 -17.81 18.72
CA THR A 50 -7.56 -16.94 19.90
C THR A 50 -8.82 -16.05 20.00
N ARG A 51 -9.40 -15.66 18.86
CA ARG A 51 -10.72 -15.02 18.77
C ARG A 51 -11.54 -15.64 17.62
N PRO A 52 -12.88 -15.66 17.73
CA PRO A 52 -13.73 -16.20 16.68
C PRO A 52 -13.75 -15.30 15.44
N ASN A 53 -14.12 -15.90 14.31
CA ASN A 53 -14.29 -15.22 13.02
C ASN A 53 -13.03 -14.48 12.57
N CYS A 54 -11.87 -15.10 12.75
CA CYS A 54 -10.58 -14.60 12.29
C CYS A 54 -9.95 -15.56 11.28
N GLY A 55 -9.05 -15.02 10.47
CA GLY A 55 -8.29 -15.78 9.49
C GLY A 55 -7.21 -14.90 8.87
N HIS A 56 -6.25 -15.50 8.20
CA HIS A 56 -5.12 -14.81 7.61
C HIS A 56 -4.71 -15.43 6.29
N PHE A 57 -3.97 -14.68 5.49
CA PHE A 57 -3.42 -15.17 4.22
C PHE A 57 -1.91 -15.38 4.36
N PHE A 58 -1.35 -16.28 3.56
CA PHE A 58 0.10 -16.49 3.44
C PHE A 58 0.83 -16.71 4.79
N GLY A 59 0.14 -17.34 5.74
CA GLY A 59 0.68 -17.68 7.06
C GLY A 59 0.49 -16.62 8.15
N GLY A 60 0.02 -15.42 7.82
CA GLY A 60 -0.42 -14.40 8.79
C GLY A 60 0.68 -13.83 9.70
N SER A 61 1.92 -14.25 9.50
CA SER A 61 3.08 -13.85 10.28
C SER A 61 4.21 -13.32 9.39
N TYR A 62 3.91 -12.92 8.16
CA TYR A 62 4.90 -12.28 7.31
C TYR A 62 5.07 -10.81 7.76
N TRP A 63 6.30 -10.32 7.67
CA TRP A 63 6.83 -9.09 8.26
C TRP A 63 5.85 -8.19 9.02
N TYR A 64 5.20 -7.24 8.37
CA TYR A 64 4.36 -6.22 9.01
C TYR A 64 2.87 -6.50 8.84
N GLY A 65 2.47 -7.75 8.58
CA GLY A 65 1.09 -8.14 8.27
C GLY A 65 0.64 -7.77 6.85
N SER A 66 1.58 -7.38 5.98
CA SER A 66 1.32 -6.91 4.61
C SER A 66 0.63 -7.97 3.76
N GLU A 67 0.98 -9.23 3.97
CA GLU A 67 0.44 -10.38 3.27
C GLU A 67 -1.05 -10.57 3.51
N THR A 68 -1.51 -10.32 4.74
CA THR A 68 -2.93 -10.41 5.06
C THR A 68 -3.64 -9.13 4.64
N ALA A 69 -3.04 -7.95 4.83
CA ALA A 69 -3.68 -6.67 4.53
C ALA A 69 -3.88 -6.43 3.03
N HIS A 70 -2.86 -6.67 2.20
CA HIS A 70 -2.97 -6.50 0.75
C HIS A 70 -4.00 -7.47 0.16
N THR A 71 -3.95 -8.75 0.55
CA THR A 71 -4.92 -9.74 0.08
C THR A 71 -6.34 -9.43 0.55
N ALA A 72 -6.52 -8.95 1.79
CA ALA A 72 -7.82 -8.50 2.28
C ALA A 72 -8.38 -7.34 1.44
N ALA A 73 -7.55 -6.39 1.01
CA ALA A 73 -7.97 -5.29 0.15
C ALA A 73 -8.44 -5.79 -1.23
N VAL A 74 -7.75 -6.76 -1.84
CA VAL A 74 -8.17 -7.40 -3.10
C VAL A 74 -9.50 -8.12 -2.92
N TYR A 75 -9.65 -8.92 -1.86
CA TYR A 75 -10.89 -9.64 -1.58
C TYR A 75 -12.05 -8.67 -1.32
N ALA A 76 -11.84 -7.60 -0.56
CA ALA A 76 -12.83 -6.56 -0.33
C ALA A 76 -13.25 -5.86 -1.63
N ALA A 77 -12.30 -5.55 -2.51
CA ALA A 77 -12.59 -4.99 -3.82
C ALA A 77 -13.44 -5.93 -4.67
N LEU A 78 -13.09 -7.22 -4.80
CA LEU A 78 -13.88 -8.18 -5.58
C LEU A 78 -15.26 -8.50 -4.97
N ALA A 79 -15.37 -8.45 -3.64
CA ALA A 79 -16.62 -8.60 -2.93
C ALA A 79 -17.61 -7.45 -3.20
N THR A 80 -17.10 -6.25 -3.51
CA THR A 80 -17.91 -5.02 -3.62
C THR A 80 -18.08 -4.51 -5.04
N LEU A 81 -17.05 -4.65 -5.89
CA LEU A 81 -16.95 -4.08 -7.22
C LEU A 81 -17.22 -5.09 -8.32
N GLY A 82 -17.69 -4.60 -9.48
CA GLY A 82 -17.72 -5.35 -10.73
C GLY A 82 -18.64 -6.59 -10.76
N PRO A 83 -18.73 -7.24 -11.92
CA PRO A 83 -19.46 -8.50 -12.07
C PRO A 83 -18.59 -9.66 -11.57
N TYR A 84 -18.80 -10.12 -10.34
CA TYR A 84 -18.06 -11.26 -9.79
C TYR A 84 -18.35 -12.56 -10.54
N ARG A 85 -17.31 -13.37 -10.76
CA ARG A 85 -17.34 -14.60 -11.57
C ARG A 85 -16.93 -15.81 -10.75
N GLU A 86 -17.92 -16.52 -10.21
CA GLU A 86 -17.73 -17.75 -9.43
C GLU A 86 -17.09 -18.87 -10.27
N ASP A 87 -17.38 -18.89 -11.57
CA ASP A 87 -16.81 -19.85 -12.51
C ASP A 87 -15.29 -19.68 -12.74
N ILE A 88 -14.76 -18.49 -12.49
CA ILE A 88 -13.31 -18.20 -12.57
C ILE A 88 -12.64 -18.37 -11.21
N THR A 89 -13.25 -17.83 -10.17
CA THR A 89 -12.66 -17.76 -8.81
C THR A 89 -12.77 -19.07 -8.05
N GLY A 90 -13.72 -19.93 -8.40
CA GLY A 90 -13.96 -21.22 -7.74
C GLY A 90 -14.65 -21.13 -6.37
N ILE A 91 -14.92 -19.92 -5.87
CA ILE A 91 -15.60 -19.70 -4.58
C ILE A 91 -16.69 -18.62 -4.69
N PRO A 92 -17.78 -18.71 -3.92
CA PRO A 92 -18.86 -17.73 -3.96
C PRO A 92 -18.41 -16.33 -3.55
N ARG A 93 -19.07 -15.29 -4.09
CA ARG A 93 -18.77 -13.89 -3.74
C ARG A 93 -18.86 -13.62 -2.24
N ASN A 94 -19.84 -14.25 -1.58
CA ASN A 94 -20.04 -14.07 -0.15
C ASN A 94 -18.92 -14.70 0.68
N GLU A 95 -18.29 -15.78 0.19
CA GLU A 95 -17.13 -16.40 0.84
C GLU A 95 -15.89 -15.50 0.74
N VAL A 96 -15.67 -14.85 -0.41
CA VAL A 96 -14.62 -13.83 -0.57
C VAL A 96 -14.81 -12.69 0.46
N LYS A 97 -16.04 -12.20 0.59
CA LYS A 97 -16.37 -11.17 1.58
C LYS A 97 -16.06 -11.64 3.01
N GLU A 98 -16.52 -12.82 3.39
CA GLU A 98 -16.30 -13.38 4.72
C GLU A 98 -14.80 -13.58 5.03
N LYS A 99 -14.00 -14.03 4.07
CA LYS A 99 -12.54 -14.18 4.22
C LYS A 99 -11.85 -12.82 4.41
N ALA A 100 -12.27 -11.78 3.69
CA ALA A 100 -11.77 -10.42 3.91
C ALA A 100 -12.09 -9.91 5.33
N ILE A 101 -13.32 -10.09 5.81
CA ILE A 101 -13.72 -9.70 7.17
C ILE A 101 -12.90 -10.44 8.23
N LYS A 102 -12.70 -11.76 8.05
CA LYS A 102 -11.85 -12.58 8.93
C LYS A 102 -10.39 -12.08 8.97
N ALA A 103 -9.86 -11.65 7.83
CA ALA A 103 -8.52 -11.06 7.71
C ALA A 103 -8.41 -9.70 8.41
N ILE A 104 -9.41 -8.83 8.25
CA ILE A 104 -9.50 -7.55 8.97
C ILE A 104 -9.53 -7.81 10.48
N ARG A 105 -10.38 -8.74 10.96
CA ARG A 105 -10.45 -9.08 12.38
C ARG A 105 -9.12 -9.59 12.92
N TYR A 106 -8.47 -10.50 12.21
CA TYR A 106 -7.14 -11.00 12.60
C TYR A 106 -6.11 -9.88 12.74
N LEU A 107 -6.02 -8.99 11.74
CA LEU A 107 -5.09 -7.85 11.78
C LEU A 107 -5.43 -6.90 12.94
N GLY A 108 -6.70 -6.57 13.15
CA GLY A 108 -7.14 -5.72 14.25
C GLY A 108 -6.74 -6.27 15.62
N PHE A 109 -7.01 -7.55 15.88
CA PHE A 109 -6.66 -8.19 17.16
C PHE A 109 -5.15 -8.34 17.37
N THR A 110 -4.40 -8.62 16.31
CA THR A 110 -2.95 -8.87 16.39
C THR A 110 -2.09 -7.60 16.28
N HIS A 111 -2.72 -6.43 16.20
CA HIS A 111 -2.04 -5.13 16.29
C HIS A 111 -1.70 -4.76 17.75
N ASP A 112 -0.80 -3.80 17.94
CA ASP A 112 -0.42 -3.26 19.26
C ASP A 112 -1.58 -2.58 20.02
N THR A 113 -2.65 -2.20 19.32
CA THR A 113 -3.90 -1.72 19.92
C THR A 113 -4.87 -2.86 20.24
N GLY A 114 -4.64 -4.08 19.75
CA GLY A 114 -5.47 -5.23 20.12
C GLY A 114 -5.12 -5.79 21.50
N PRO A 115 -5.96 -6.67 22.07
CA PRO A 115 -5.72 -7.31 23.37
C PRO A 115 -4.34 -7.97 23.48
N GLU A 116 -3.70 -7.90 24.66
CA GLU A 116 -2.31 -8.36 24.87
C GLU A 116 -2.08 -9.83 24.46
N ASP A 117 -3.07 -10.69 24.69
CA ASP A 117 -3.04 -12.13 24.37
C ASP A 117 -3.20 -12.44 22.88
N CYS A 118 -3.60 -11.46 22.07
CA CYS A 118 -3.82 -11.64 20.64
C CYS A 118 -2.53 -11.36 19.87
N VAL A 119 -1.73 -12.38 19.60
CA VAL A 119 -0.52 -12.31 18.78
C VAL A 119 -0.69 -13.05 17.46
N ARG A 120 0.18 -12.76 16.48
CA ARG A 120 0.18 -13.44 15.19
C ARG A 120 0.47 -14.93 15.32
N ASP A 121 -0.04 -15.70 14.35
CA ASP A 121 0.18 -17.13 14.25
C ASP A 121 1.67 -17.48 14.07
N VAL A 122 2.04 -18.74 14.29
CA VAL A 122 3.40 -19.22 14.03
C VAL A 122 3.56 -19.45 12.53
N GLY A 123 4.44 -18.66 11.90
CA GLY A 123 4.80 -18.87 10.50
C GLY A 123 6.30 -18.98 10.27
N PRO A 124 6.73 -18.94 8.99
CA PRO A 124 8.09 -19.29 8.59
C PRO A 124 9.15 -18.27 9.04
N ASN A 125 8.76 -17.03 9.35
CA ASN A 125 9.65 -16.01 9.89
C ASN A 125 9.55 -15.95 11.43
N PRO A 126 10.49 -16.55 12.17
CA PRO A 126 10.45 -16.57 13.64
C PRO A 126 10.58 -15.18 14.27
N HIS A 127 11.04 -14.16 13.52
CA HIS A 127 11.08 -12.79 14.03
C HIS A 127 9.69 -12.17 14.20
N CYS A 128 8.67 -12.72 13.53
CA CYS A 128 7.32 -12.19 13.44
C CYS A 128 6.28 -13.07 14.14
N SER A 129 6.53 -14.38 14.23
CA SER A 129 5.69 -15.35 14.93
C SER A 129 5.43 -14.94 16.37
N GLU A 130 4.19 -15.08 16.83
CA GLU A 130 3.77 -14.82 18.22
C GLU A 130 4.07 -13.38 18.70
N LYS A 131 4.10 -12.43 17.77
CA LYS A 131 4.26 -11.00 18.08
C LYS A 131 3.14 -10.14 17.49
N LYS A 132 2.99 -8.96 18.08
CA LYS A 132 2.21 -7.86 17.51
C LYS A 132 2.88 -7.33 16.23
N TRP A 133 2.07 -6.80 15.30
CA TRP A 133 2.60 -6.27 14.03
C TRP A 133 2.66 -4.74 13.95
N GLY A 134 2.07 -4.00 14.90
CA GLY A 134 2.04 -2.54 14.88
C GLY A 134 3.39 -1.86 15.19
N SER A 135 4.41 -2.66 15.52
CA SER A 135 5.79 -2.21 15.67
C SER A 135 5.94 -1.08 16.70
N LYS A 136 5.16 -1.11 17.80
CA LYS A 136 5.21 -0.09 18.87
C LYS A 136 6.62 0.07 19.46
N ASN A 137 7.35 -1.03 19.60
CA ASN A 137 8.66 -1.08 20.25
C ASN A 137 9.84 -1.15 19.26
N ASP A 138 9.58 -1.12 17.96
CA ASP A 138 10.63 -1.21 16.96
C ASP A 138 11.22 0.16 16.60
N GLY A 139 12.43 0.14 16.03
CA GLY A 139 13.06 1.33 15.46
C GLY A 139 12.35 1.85 14.21
N PHE A 140 12.69 3.07 13.80
CA PHE A 140 12.02 3.80 12.72
C PHE A 140 11.81 2.95 11.45
N PHE A 141 12.88 2.37 10.91
CA PHE A 141 12.83 1.59 9.66
C PHE A 141 11.78 0.46 9.69
N MET A 142 11.75 -0.33 10.76
CA MET A 142 10.80 -1.43 10.90
C MET A 142 9.38 -0.90 11.13
N ALA A 143 9.24 0.17 11.92
CA ALA A 143 7.95 0.70 12.30
C ALA A 143 7.25 1.47 11.18
N SER A 144 7.99 2.21 10.33
CA SER A 144 7.44 2.99 9.21
C SER A 144 6.81 2.09 8.13
N GLN A 145 7.33 0.88 7.95
CA GLN A 145 6.82 -0.10 6.96
C GLN A 145 5.38 -0.54 7.23
N THR A 146 4.92 -0.46 8.50
CA THR A 146 3.53 -0.80 8.86
C THR A 146 2.50 0.13 8.22
N GLY A 147 2.89 1.31 7.71
CA GLY A 147 2.00 2.23 7.02
C GLY A 147 1.31 1.62 5.80
N ARG A 148 1.99 0.76 5.05
CA ARG A 148 1.39 0.00 3.93
C ARG A 148 0.29 -0.95 4.40
N THR A 149 0.56 -1.65 5.50
CA THR A 149 -0.39 -2.58 6.12
C THR A 149 -1.61 -1.83 6.61
N VAL A 150 -1.42 -0.76 7.39
CA VAL A 150 -2.51 0.10 7.90
C VAL A 150 -3.36 0.61 6.75
N ALA A 151 -2.74 1.05 5.66
CA ALA A 151 -3.45 1.60 4.53
C ALA A 151 -4.34 0.58 3.80
N ASN A 152 -3.82 -0.62 3.51
CA ASN A 152 -4.60 -1.67 2.85
C ASN A 152 -5.65 -2.31 3.78
N PHE A 153 -5.31 -2.46 5.06
CA PHE A 153 -6.25 -2.88 6.11
C PHE A 153 -7.44 -1.92 6.20
N ALA A 154 -7.17 -0.61 6.24
CA ALA A 154 -8.19 0.43 6.29
C ALA A 154 -9.03 0.46 5.00
N LEU A 155 -8.40 0.35 3.82
CA LEU A 155 -9.10 0.28 2.53
C LEU A 155 -10.05 -0.92 2.48
N ALA A 156 -9.59 -2.11 2.89
CA ALA A 156 -10.42 -3.31 2.95
C ALA A 156 -11.63 -3.11 3.87
N ALA A 157 -11.40 -2.56 5.06
CA ALA A 157 -12.46 -2.27 6.02
C ALA A 157 -13.45 -1.21 5.53
N TRP A 158 -12.98 -0.18 4.84
CA TRP A 158 -13.82 0.89 4.33
C TRP A 158 -14.76 0.41 3.22
N LEU A 159 -14.26 -0.42 2.30
CA LEU A 159 -15.07 -1.06 1.26
C LEU A 159 -16.18 -1.95 1.85
N LEU A 160 -15.90 -2.61 2.98
CA LEU A 160 -16.82 -3.53 3.65
C LEU A 160 -17.51 -2.93 4.89
N TRP A 161 -17.43 -1.61 5.10
CA TRP A 161 -17.76 -0.99 6.40
C TRP A 161 -19.15 -1.34 6.91
N ASN A 162 -20.13 -1.41 6.01
CA ASN A 162 -21.53 -1.73 6.35
C ASN A 162 -21.74 -3.21 6.71
N ASP A 163 -20.82 -4.10 6.32
CA ASP A 163 -20.84 -5.53 6.66
C ASP A 163 -20.05 -5.84 7.95
N LEU A 164 -19.30 -4.88 8.50
CA LEU A 164 -18.52 -5.05 9.72
C LEU A 164 -19.39 -4.90 10.98
N ASP A 165 -19.16 -5.77 11.97
CA ASP A 165 -19.68 -5.57 13.32
C ASP A 165 -18.96 -4.42 14.05
N ASP A 166 -19.57 -3.93 15.13
CA ASP A 166 -19.06 -2.76 15.85
C ASP A 166 -17.69 -3.01 16.49
N GLU A 167 -17.41 -4.24 16.95
CA GLU A 167 -16.09 -4.61 17.46
C GLU A 167 -15.02 -4.46 16.38
N THR A 168 -15.29 -4.95 15.17
CA THR A 168 -14.36 -4.87 14.04
C THR A 168 -14.18 -3.42 13.59
N LYS A 169 -15.24 -2.62 13.57
CA LYS A 169 -15.16 -1.18 13.27
C LYS A 169 -14.28 -0.44 14.28
N MET A 170 -14.43 -0.75 15.57
CA MET A 170 -13.61 -0.16 16.63
C MET A 170 -12.15 -0.58 16.52
N LEU A 171 -11.86 -1.87 16.24
CA LEU A 171 -10.49 -2.33 15.96
C LEU A 171 -9.85 -1.56 14.80
N VAL A 172 -10.61 -1.33 13.72
CA VAL A 172 -10.12 -0.57 12.56
C VAL A 172 -9.82 0.88 12.93
N GLN A 173 -10.74 1.55 13.62
CA GLN A 173 -10.58 2.94 14.07
C GLN A 173 -9.35 3.09 14.97
N ASP A 174 -9.18 2.18 15.94
CA ASP A 174 -8.06 2.18 16.86
C ASP A 174 -6.71 2.04 16.15
N VAL A 175 -6.58 1.07 15.24
CA VAL A 175 -5.34 0.85 14.48
C VAL A 175 -4.98 2.09 13.65
N VAL A 176 -5.95 2.63 12.90
CA VAL A 176 -5.73 3.76 12.00
C VAL A 176 -5.39 5.04 12.77
N ALA A 177 -6.18 5.35 13.82
CA ALA A 177 -5.95 6.54 14.64
C ALA A 177 -4.62 6.45 15.40
N TRP A 178 -4.28 5.28 15.95
CA TRP A 178 -2.99 5.05 16.62
C TRP A 178 -1.80 5.34 15.71
N TYR A 179 -1.84 4.81 14.47
CA TYR A 179 -0.77 5.03 13.51
C TYR A 179 -0.65 6.51 13.13
N ALA A 180 -1.78 7.15 12.81
CA ALA A 180 -1.81 8.56 12.45
C ALA A 180 -1.32 9.45 13.61
N ASP A 181 -1.76 9.20 14.84
CA ASP A 181 -1.34 9.96 16.02
C ASP A 181 0.15 9.81 16.31
N ARG A 182 0.71 8.61 16.12
CA ARG A 182 2.13 8.33 16.32
C ARG A 182 2.98 9.13 15.33
N TRP A 183 2.67 9.05 14.04
CA TRP A 183 3.57 9.56 13.00
C TRP A 183 3.34 11.02 12.63
N SER A 184 2.15 11.56 12.87
CA SER A 184 1.83 12.94 12.45
C SER A 184 2.57 14.03 13.24
N VAL A 185 3.21 13.67 14.35
CA VAL A 185 4.04 14.58 15.18
C VAL A 185 5.53 14.29 15.07
N GLU A 186 5.90 13.18 14.43
CA GLU A 186 7.29 12.81 14.19
C GLU A 186 7.87 13.56 12.98
N SER A 187 9.20 13.66 12.95
CA SER A 187 9.94 14.29 11.85
C SER A 187 10.28 13.27 10.74
N PRO A 188 10.18 13.65 9.46
CA PRO A 188 10.73 12.85 8.36
C PRO A 188 12.21 12.54 8.52
N ARG A 189 12.68 11.47 7.87
CA ARG A 189 14.10 11.07 7.90
C ARG A 189 14.81 11.49 6.64
N ASP A 190 16.12 11.70 6.76
CA ASP A 190 17.01 12.19 5.71
C ASP A 190 17.94 11.09 5.20
N GLY A 191 18.19 11.06 3.90
CA GLY A 191 19.01 10.04 3.26
C GLY A 191 18.67 9.87 1.77
N SER A 192 19.70 9.95 0.94
CA SER A 192 19.63 9.78 -0.52
C SER A 192 20.72 8.84 -1.07
N PHE A 193 21.75 8.55 -0.27
CA PHE A 193 22.85 7.64 -0.58
C PHE A 193 22.70 6.34 0.20
N PHE A 194 23.03 5.21 -0.43
CA PHE A 194 23.01 3.85 0.13
C PHE A 194 21.65 3.33 0.65
N ASP A 195 20.94 4.12 1.45
CA ASP A 195 19.66 3.85 2.10
C ASP A 195 18.80 5.10 1.99
N THR A 196 18.04 5.20 0.89
CA THR A 196 17.18 6.36 0.65
C THR A 196 16.07 6.38 1.68
N GLN A 197 15.75 7.56 2.22
CA GLN A 197 14.55 7.72 3.05
C GLN A 197 13.32 8.11 2.22
N CYS A 198 13.41 8.07 0.88
CA CYS A 198 12.29 8.30 -0.03
C CYS A 198 11.15 7.32 0.27
N GLU A 199 11.46 6.04 0.38
CA GLU A 199 10.48 4.99 0.55
C GLU A 199 9.88 5.00 1.98
N GLU A 200 10.70 5.13 3.01
CA GLU A 200 10.26 5.16 4.42
C GLU A 200 9.37 6.35 4.72
N ASN A 201 9.74 7.52 4.19
CA ASN A 201 8.90 8.72 4.32
C ASN A 201 7.56 8.51 3.59
N ALA A 202 7.56 7.85 2.43
CA ALA A 202 6.36 7.56 1.66
C ALA A 202 5.46 6.47 2.29
N TRP A 203 6.03 5.41 2.89
CA TRP A 203 5.27 4.43 3.70
C TRP A 203 4.57 5.12 4.86
N THR A 204 5.29 6.03 5.53
CA THR A 204 4.74 6.79 6.66
C THR A 204 3.57 7.66 6.22
N ALA A 205 3.73 8.42 5.13
CA ALA A 205 2.66 9.24 4.55
C ALA A 205 1.44 8.40 4.16
N GLN A 206 1.65 7.22 3.56
CA GLN A 206 0.58 6.34 3.12
C GLN A 206 -0.30 5.85 4.29
N GLY A 207 0.31 5.51 5.43
CA GLY A 207 -0.47 5.10 6.61
C GLY A 207 -1.25 6.26 7.26
N ILE A 208 -0.75 7.50 7.19
CA ILE A 208 -1.48 8.67 7.73
C ILE A 208 -2.67 9.03 6.85
N CYS A 209 -2.55 8.92 5.52
CA CYS A 209 -3.58 9.41 4.61
C CYS A 209 -4.94 8.71 4.76
N VAL A 210 -4.95 7.45 5.19
CA VAL A 210 -6.22 6.72 5.37
C VAL A 210 -7.04 7.26 6.54
N ALA A 211 -6.40 7.77 7.59
CA ALA A 211 -7.08 8.45 8.69
C ALA A 211 -7.76 9.75 8.21
N LEU A 212 -7.09 10.50 7.32
CA LEU A 212 -7.66 11.68 6.67
C LEU A 212 -8.84 11.33 5.78
N ALA A 213 -8.75 10.25 5.01
CA ALA A 213 -9.86 9.87 4.14
C ALA A 213 -11.08 9.37 4.94
N MET A 214 -10.86 8.53 5.95
CA MET A 214 -11.95 7.84 6.64
C MET A 214 -12.62 8.68 7.73
N PHE A 215 -11.89 9.52 8.48
CA PHE A 215 -12.41 10.17 9.69
C PHE A 215 -12.45 11.71 9.54
N PRO A 216 -13.50 12.26 8.90
CA PRO A 216 -13.61 13.70 8.62
C PRO A 216 -13.80 14.56 9.86
N ASP A 217 -14.41 14.01 10.91
CA ASP A 217 -14.81 14.76 12.11
C ASP A 217 -13.87 14.51 13.31
N HIS A 218 -12.78 13.75 13.13
CA HIS A 218 -11.90 13.40 14.24
C HIS A 218 -11.15 14.64 14.76
N PRO A 219 -11.05 14.86 16.10
CA PRO A 219 -10.43 16.06 16.67
C PRO A 219 -8.95 16.23 16.29
N HIS A 220 -8.24 15.14 16.01
CA HIS A 220 -6.83 15.18 15.58
C HIS A 220 -6.63 15.36 14.07
N ARG A 221 -7.71 15.48 13.28
CA ARG A 221 -7.63 15.55 11.82
C ARG A 221 -6.64 16.58 11.30
N LYS A 222 -6.61 17.79 11.90
CA LYS A 222 -5.69 18.84 11.44
C LYS A 222 -4.22 18.48 11.72
N VAL A 223 -3.94 17.79 12.83
CA VAL A 223 -2.59 17.28 13.14
C VAL A 223 -2.19 16.23 12.12
N TRP A 224 -3.11 15.33 11.74
CA TRP A 224 -2.88 14.33 10.71
C TRP A 224 -2.64 14.94 9.34
N GLU A 225 -3.34 16.02 8.99
CA GLU A 225 -3.17 16.71 7.72
C GLU A 225 -1.79 17.35 7.61
N ASP A 226 -1.37 18.09 8.64
CA ASP A 226 -0.05 18.70 8.70
C ASP A 226 1.06 17.63 8.74
N GLY A 227 0.82 16.52 9.42
CA GLY A 227 1.68 15.33 9.42
C GLY A 227 1.83 14.74 8.02
N PHE A 228 0.71 14.43 7.36
CA PHE A 228 0.69 13.91 6.00
C PHE A 228 1.43 14.83 5.02
N ILE A 229 1.13 16.14 5.03
CA ILE A 229 1.82 17.12 4.17
C ILE A 229 3.32 17.07 4.39
N ARG A 230 3.77 17.07 5.66
CA ARG A 230 5.19 17.00 6.00
C ARG A 230 5.83 15.71 5.49
N TRP A 231 5.28 14.52 5.78
CA TRP A 231 5.85 13.26 5.31
C TRP A 231 5.82 13.12 3.78
N SER A 232 4.71 13.52 3.15
CA SER A 232 4.50 13.40 1.70
C SER A 232 5.43 14.29 0.87
N ILE A 233 5.67 15.55 1.27
CA ILE A 233 6.66 16.40 0.59
C ILE A 233 8.06 15.79 0.74
N ASN A 234 8.44 15.42 1.98
CA ASN A 234 9.78 14.94 2.32
C ASN A 234 10.14 13.59 1.72
N ALA A 235 9.19 12.82 1.19
CA ALA A 235 9.49 11.63 0.42
C ALA A 235 10.28 11.94 -0.87
N CYS A 236 10.12 13.13 -1.45
CA CYS A 236 10.63 13.44 -2.79
C CYS A 236 11.35 14.78 -2.84
N THR A 237 12.36 14.98 -2.00
CA THR A 237 13.05 16.28 -1.83
C THR A 237 14.45 16.29 -2.42
N THR A 238 14.83 17.41 -3.03
CA THR A 238 16.22 17.73 -3.45
C THR A 238 16.75 18.91 -2.65
N HIS A 239 18.06 19.21 -2.75
CA HIS A 239 18.65 20.37 -2.09
C HIS A 239 17.98 21.71 -2.47
N ASP A 240 17.51 21.83 -3.71
CA ASP A 240 16.86 23.06 -4.21
C ASP A 240 15.55 23.39 -3.48
N ASP A 241 14.85 22.38 -2.94
CA ASP A 241 13.57 22.61 -2.27
C ASP A 241 13.70 23.41 -0.97
N ARG A 242 14.91 23.42 -0.37
CA ARG A 242 15.21 24.26 0.80
C ARG A 242 15.14 25.76 0.49
N PHE A 243 15.16 26.12 -0.79
CA PHE A 243 15.07 27.50 -1.27
C PHE A 243 13.74 27.79 -1.98
N ASN A 244 12.79 26.86 -1.99
CA ASN A 244 11.53 27.01 -2.70
C ASN A 244 10.54 27.91 -1.92
N GLU A 245 10.27 29.10 -2.46
CA GLU A 245 9.37 30.13 -1.90
C GLU A 245 7.92 30.02 -2.40
N GLU A 246 7.60 29.05 -3.28
CA GLU A 246 6.23 28.79 -3.72
C GLU A 246 5.33 28.47 -2.52
N LEU A 247 4.13 29.05 -2.47
CA LEU A 247 3.22 28.88 -1.34
C LEU A 247 2.38 27.62 -1.48
N TYR A 248 2.33 26.82 -0.42
CA TYR A 248 1.45 25.67 -0.25
C TYR A 248 0.82 25.69 1.15
N LYS A 249 -0.51 25.71 1.21
CA LYS A 249 -1.30 25.89 2.45
C LYS A 249 -0.74 27.05 3.31
N GLU A 250 -0.62 28.22 2.69
CA GLU A 250 -0.17 29.50 3.29
C GLU A 250 1.30 29.53 3.75
N LYS A 251 2.08 28.47 3.53
CA LYS A 251 3.50 28.41 3.88
C LYS A 251 4.34 28.14 2.64
N ALA A 252 5.52 28.75 2.55
CA ALA A 252 6.46 28.42 1.48
C ALA A 252 6.82 26.93 1.52
N ILE A 253 7.06 26.28 0.38
CA ILE A 253 7.44 24.86 0.32
C ILE A 253 8.63 24.56 1.24
N ARG A 254 9.65 25.43 1.27
CA ARG A 254 10.81 25.29 2.17
C ARG A 254 10.46 25.14 3.66
N TYR A 255 9.30 25.63 4.10
CA TYR A 255 8.82 25.44 5.48
C TYR A 255 8.59 23.95 5.78
N TRP A 256 8.09 23.21 4.80
CA TRP A 256 7.76 21.81 4.92
C TRP A 256 8.96 20.89 4.65
N VAL A 257 10.09 21.41 4.14
CA VAL A 257 11.26 20.61 3.73
C VAL A 257 12.22 20.44 4.90
N HIS A 258 12.39 19.19 5.35
CA HIS A 258 13.25 18.82 6.47
C HIS A 258 14.45 17.96 6.02
N CYS A 259 14.26 17.14 4.99
CA CYS A 259 15.28 16.22 4.47
C CYS A 259 15.58 16.44 2.99
N VAL A 260 16.52 15.66 2.47
CA VAL A 260 16.85 15.50 1.05
C VAL A 260 16.89 14.01 0.75
N THR A 261 15.89 13.52 0.04
CA THR A 261 15.76 12.08 -0.30
C THR A 261 16.20 11.74 -1.72
N LEU A 262 16.36 12.75 -2.58
CA LEU A 262 16.72 12.60 -3.99
C LEU A 262 17.97 13.41 -4.34
N PHE A 263 18.73 12.91 -5.30
CA PHE A 263 19.81 13.64 -5.94
C PHE A 263 19.27 14.75 -6.86
N PRO A 264 20.11 15.71 -7.30
CA PRO A 264 19.70 16.79 -8.19
C PRO A 264 19.10 16.32 -9.53
N ASP A 265 19.43 15.11 -9.99
CA ASP A 265 18.88 14.49 -11.20
C ASP A 265 17.60 13.67 -10.95
N TYR A 266 17.03 13.77 -9.75
CA TYR A 266 15.84 13.03 -9.29
C TYR A 266 16.02 11.51 -9.14
N THR A 267 17.26 11.01 -9.18
CA THR A 267 17.55 9.63 -8.77
C THR A 267 17.80 9.53 -7.26
N THR A 268 17.87 8.30 -6.74
CA THR A 268 18.26 8.02 -5.35
C THR A 268 18.85 6.62 -5.27
N GLU A 269 19.73 6.39 -4.31
CA GLU A 269 20.31 5.08 -4.06
C GLU A 269 19.55 4.34 -2.96
N ASN A 270 19.31 3.06 -3.20
CA ASN A 270 18.97 2.14 -2.13
C ASN A 270 19.80 0.86 -2.29
N HIS A 271 20.13 0.23 -1.16
CA HIS A 271 21.05 -0.91 -1.10
C HIS A 271 22.38 -0.65 -1.84
N GLY A 272 22.82 0.60 -1.86
CA GLY A 272 24.09 1.03 -2.45
C GLY A 272 24.10 1.32 -3.95
N PHE A 273 22.95 1.39 -4.62
CA PHE A 273 22.87 1.76 -6.04
C PHE A 273 21.52 2.37 -6.44
N VAL A 274 21.47 3.07 -7.57
CA VAL A 274 20.23 3.65 -8.11
C VAL A 274 19.28 2.54 -8.53
N HIS A 275 18.14 2.46 -7.85
CA HIS A 275 17.15 1.41 -8.08
C HIS A 275 15.74 2.00 -8.28
N PRO A 276 15.05 1.71 -9.41
CA PRO A 276 13.78 2.35 -9.78
C PRO A 276 12.60 2.03 -8.84
N SER A 277 12.56 0.86 -8.18
CA SER A 277 11.51 0.57 -7.18
C SER A 277 11.35 1.66 -6.13
N TYR A 278 12.46 2.15 -5.56
CA TYR A 278 12.41 3.12 -4.47
C TYR A 278 12.03 4.52 -4.94
N LEU A 279 12.37 4.86 -6.19
CA LEU A 279 11.85 6.06 -6.86
C LEU A 279 10.35 5.94 -7.15
N SER A 280 9.90 4.80 -7.66
CA SER A 280 8.48 4.49 -7.86
C SER A 280 7.70 4.53 -6.53
N ALA A 281 8.29 4.08 -5.43
CA ALA A 281 7.67 4.13 -4.10
C ALA A 281 7.34 5.57 -3.69
N GLY A 282 8.24 6.51 -4.00
CA GLY A 282 8.01 7.95 -3.86
C GLY A 282 6.77 8.45 -4.60
N ILE A 283 6.34 7.82 -5.69
CA ILE A 283 5.12 8.19 -6.42
C ILE A 283 3.91 7.37 -5.93
N ASN A 284 4.04 6.04 -5.96
CA ASN A 284 2.94 5.10 -5.76
C ASN A 284 2.30 5.21 -4.38
N LEU A 285 3.12 5.28 -3.33
CA LEU A 285 2.63 5.20 -1.95
C LEU A 285 1.89 6.47 -1.55
N ARG A 286 2.35 7.63 -2.02
CA ARG A 286 1.68 8.91 -1.81
C ARG A 286 0.41 9.05 -2.65
N ALA A 287 0.40 8.47 -3.86
CA ALA A 287 -0.76 8.51 -4.75
C ALA A 287 -2.01 7.84 -4.17
N LEU A 288 -1.86 6.96 -3.17
CA LEU A 288 -3.01 6.43 -2.44
C LEU A 288 -3.87 7.55 -1.84
N HIS A 289 -3.27 8.65 -1.37
CA HIS A 289 -4.05 9.81 -0.90
C HIS A 289 -4.98 10.36 -1.97
N ALA A 290 -4.53 10.44 -3.22
CA ALA A 290 -5.35 10.90 -4.32
C ALA A 290 -6.54 9.95 -4.57
N LEU A 291 -6.29 8.64 -4.60
CA LEU A 291 -7.35 7.62 -4.71
C LEU A 291 -8.37 7.75 -3.58
N LEU A 292 -7.93 7.79 -2.33
CA LEU A 292 -8.82 7.83 -1.17
C LEU A 292 -9.59 9.16 -1.06
N SER A 293 -8.99 10.27 -1.51
CA SER A 293 -9.67 11.57 -1.59
C SER A 293 -10.77 11.55 -2.65
N ILE A 294 -10.51 10.93 -3.81
CA ILE A 294 -11.55 10.73 -4.85
C ILE A 294 -12.67 9.85 -4.31
N MET A 295 -12.33 8.74 -3.64
CA MET A 295 -13.29 7.82 -3.02
C MET A 295 -14.15 8.51 -1.95
N SER A 296 -13.60 9.42 -1.15
CA SER A 296 -14.35 10.15 -0.10
C SER A 296 -14.94 11.49 -0.57
N ASN A 297 -14.77 11.86 -1.84
CA ASN A 297 -15.10 13.19 -2.34
C ASN A 297 -14.45 14.33 -1.52
N GLN A 298 -13.20 14.14 -1.11
CA GLN A 298 -12.38 15.12 -0.41
C GLN A 298 -11.36 15.78 -1.35
N GLU A 299 -10.78 16.90 -0.90
CA GLU A 299 -9.70 17.60 -1.60
C GLU A 299 -8.46 16.69 -1.69
N ILE A 300 -7.89 16.57 -2.90
CA ILE A 300 -6.58 15.94 -3.08
C ILE A 300 -5.52 16.94 -2.62
N LEU A 301 -4.74 16.57 -1.61
CA LEU A 301 -3.63 17.39 -1.14
C LEU A 301 -2.48 17.29 -2.16
N GLU A 302 -2.12 18.42 -2.78
CA GLU A 302 -1.07 18.45 -3.82
C GLU A 302 0.30 17.96 -3.33
N SER A 303 0.54 17.95 -2.02
CA SER A 303 1.73 17.33 -1.40
C SER A 303 1.88 15.84 -1.77
N ALA A 304 0.78 15.13 -2.03
CA ALA A 304 0.75 13.75 -2.49
C ALA A 304 1.25 13.59 -3.94
N LEU A 305 1.19 14.67 -4.73
CA LEU A 305 1.58 14.71 -6.14
C LEU A 305 2.91 15.44 -6.37
N TYR A 306 3.47 16.00 -5.30
CA TYR A 306 4.69 16.79 -5.33
C TYR A 306 5.81 16.06 -6.07
N LYS A 307 6.35 16.70 -7.11
CA LYS A 307 7.45 16.24 -7.97
C LYS A 307 7.25 14.91 -8.73
N ASN A 308 6.02 14.36 -8.80
CA ASN A 308 5.77 13.12 -9.53
C ASN A 308 6.25 13.19 -11.00
N GLU A 309 5.89 14.25 -11.73
CA GLU A 309 6.32 14.42 -13.12
C GLU A 309 7.83 14.58 -13.23
N LYS A 310 8.48 15.31 -12.30
CA LYS A 310 9.94 15.50 -12.36
C LYS A 310 10.69 14.18 -12.17
N ILE A 311 10.29 13.37 -11.19
CA ILE A 311 10.87 12.03 -10.97
C ILE A 311 10.63 11.14 -12.19
N TYR A 312 9.41 11.17 -12.71
CA TYR A 312 9.03 10.34 -13.83
C TYR A 312 9.80 10.70 -15.10
N GLU A 313 9.83 11.97 -15.47
CA GLU A 313 10.44 12.46 -16.71
C GLU A 313 11.97 12.42 -16.69
N ASN A 314 12.60 12.70 -15.55
CA ASN A 314 14.07 12.75 -15.44
C ASN A 314 14.71 11.41 -15.08
N ALA A 315 13.95 10.43 -14.59
CA ALA A 315 14.48 9.12 -14.21
C ALA A 315 13.62 7.95 -14.72
N LEU A 316 12.44 7.72 -14.14
CA LEU A 316 11.71 6.47 -14.33
C LEU A 316 11.35 6.19 -15.80
N LYS A 317 10.85 7.18 -16.53
CA LYS A 317 10.48 7.02 -17.95
C LYS A 317 11.70 6.67 -18.81
N ILE A 318 12.85 7.28 -18.54
CA ILE A 318 14.09 7.03 -19.27
C ILE A 318 14.54 5.58 -19.11
N PHE A 319 14.32 5.00 -17.94
CA PHE A 319 14.69 3.61 -17.64
C PHE A 319 13.62 2.60 -18.09
N THR A 320 12.51 3.06 -18.69
CA THR A 320 11.36 2.20 -19.03
C THR A 320 11.52 1.53 -20.39
N GLN A 321 11.28 0.21 -20.43
CA GLN A 321 11.22 -0.59 -21.65
C GLN A 321 9.88 -0.47 -22.37
N PHE A 322 9.83 -0.97 -23.60
CA PHE A 322 8.62 -0.98 -24.43
C PHE A 322 7.45 -1.72 -23.76
N ASP A 323 7.73 -2.68 -22.87
CA ASP A 323 6.75 -3.48 -22.16
C ASP A 323 6.25 -2.82 -20.86
N GLY A 324 6.71 -1.59 -20.56
CA GLY A 324 6.35 -0.83 -19.37
C GLY A 324 7.18 -1.15 -18.13
N LEU A 325 8.12 -2.11 -18.19
CA LEU A 325 9.03 -2.39 -17.08
C LEU A 325 10.09 -1.30 -16.96
N VAL A 326 10.33 -0.82 -15.74
CA VAL A 326 11.41 0.12 -15.43
C VAL A 326 12.64 -0.68 -15.02
N ILE A 327 13.71 -0.66 -15.83
CA ILE A 327 14.90 -1.48 -15.60
C ILE A 327 15.79 -0.83 -14.54
N PRO A 328 16.28 -1.59 -13.56
CA PRO A 328 17.38 -1.14 -12.72
C PRO A 328 18.66 -0.93 -13.53
N ILE A 329 19.18 0.30 -13.55
CA ILE A 329 20.29 0.70 -14.42
C ILE A 329 21.69 0.44 -13.83
N GLN A 330 21.81 0.35 -12.49
CA GLN A 330 23.09 0.16 -11.81
C GLN A 330 23.24 -1.21 -11.13
N GLY A 331 22.13 -1.83 -10.72
CA GLY A 331 22.12 -3.14 -10.06
C GLY A 331 20.69 -3.63 -9.86
N GLN A 332 20.53 -4.93 -9.63
CA GLN A 332 19.24 -5.55 -9.33
C GLN A 332 19.43 -6.59 -8.22
N ASP A 333 18.70 -6.43 -7.14
CA ASP A 333 18.67 -7.29 -5.96
C ASP A 333 17.26 -7.82 -5.65
N TRP A 334 16.27 -7.42 -6.45
CA TRP A 334 14.93 -7.99 -6.52
C TRP A 334 14.80 -8.96 -7.71
N TRP A 335 13.67 -9.67 -7.79
CA TRP A 335 13.35 -10.48 -8.97
C TRP A 335 12.89 -9.61 -10.16
N TYR A 336 13.00 -10.16 -11.37
CA TYR A 336 12.50 -9.54 -12.61
C TYR A 336 10.98 -9.77 -12.76
N ASN A 337 10.36 -9.24 -13.83
CA ASN A 337 8.91 -9.35 -14.09
C ASN A 337 8.01 -8.59 -13.08
N ARG A 338 8.46 -7.41 -12.63
CA ARG A 338 7.70 -6.52 -11.73
C ARG A 338 6.88 -5.46 -12.47
N GLN A 339 6.29 -5.81 -13.62
CA GLN A 339 5.47 -4.88 -14.39
C GLN A 339 4.28 -4.36 -13.59
N HIS A 340 3.74 -5.13 -12.64
CA HIS A 340 2.64 -4.72 -11.78
C HIS A 340 2.94 -3.44 -10.97
N GLU A 341 4.13 -3.33 -10.36
CA GLU A 341 4.49 -2.11 -9.61
C GLU A 341 4.63 -0.89 -10.51
N ARG A 342 5.10 -1.11 -11.74
CA ARG A 342 5.32 -0.07 -12.74
C ARG A 342 4.02 0.34 -13.40
N GLN A 343 3.10 -0.60 -13.58
CA GLN A 343 1.75 -0.34 -14.06
C GLN A 343 1.06 0.67 -13.15
N LEU A 344 1.17 0.54 -11.82
CA LEU A 344 0.62 1.53 -10.89
C LEU A 344 1.30 2.89 -11.06
N THR A 345 2.64 2.93 -11.17
CA THR A 345 3.38 4.19 -11.39
C THR A 345 2.86 4.91 -12.63
N HIS A 346 2.80 4.20 -13.76
CA HIS A 346 2.31 4.73 -15.03
C HIS A 346 0.83 5.15 -14.95
N THR A 347 0.01 4.42 -14.19
CA THR A 347 -1.40 4.77 -13.96
C THR A 347 -1.53 6.10 -13.22
N VAL A 348 -0.72 6.32 -12.18
CA VAL A 348 -0.73 7.59 -11.43
C VAL A 348 -0.39 8.76 -12.34
N LEU A 349 0.66 8.65 -13.16
CA LEU A 349 1.06 9.72 -14.08
C LEU A 349 0.03 9.94 -15.20
N ASN A 350 -0.58 8.87 -15.71
CA ASN A 350 -1.66 8.97 -16.68
C ASN A 350 -2.88 9.70 -16.09
N VAL A 351 -3.40 9.23 -14.97
CA VAL A 351 -4.68 9.68 -14.43
C VAL A 351 -4.56 11.03 -13.72
N MET A 352 -3.51 11.22 -12.91
CA MET A 352 -3.37 12.43 -12.09
C MET A 352 -2.66 13.57 -12.81
N HIS A 353 -1.82 13.25 -13.81
CA HIS A 353 -0.99 14.24 -14.52
C HIS A 353 -1.29 14.31 -16.02
N ASN A 354 -2.25 13.52 -16.53
CA ASN A 354 -2.59 13.46 -17.96
C ASN A 354 -1.38 13.14 -18.87
N ASN A 355 -0.42 12.37 -18.36
CA ASN A 355 0.81 12.06 -19.10
C ASN A 355 0.56 10.98 -20.16
N SER A 356 0.66 11.34 -21.44
CA SER A 356 0.34 10.44 -22.57
C SER A 356 1.32 9.28 -22.73
N ASP A 357 2.61 9.47 -22.41
CA ASP A 357 3.59 8.39 -22.45
C ASP A 357 3.28 7.36 -21.37
N ALA A 358 2.96 7.82 -20.16
CA ALA A 358 2.53 6.97 -19.06
C ALA A 358 1.24 6.21 -19.41
N ALA A 359 0.28 6.84 -20.10
CA ALA A 359 -0.93 6.16 -20.58
C ALA A 359 -0.60 4.94 -21.46
N ARG A 360 0.35 5.09 -22.39
CA ARG A 360 0.83 3.99 -23.24
C ARG A 360 1.58 2.93 -22.44
N LEU A 361 2.52 3.34 -21.58
CA LEU A 361 3.35 2.43 -20.80
C LEU A 361 2.53 1.64 -19.77
N CYS A 362 1.51 2.24 -19.17
CA CYS A 362 0.51 1.59 -18.32
C CYS A 362 -0.18 0.43 -19.06
N ARG A 363 -0.64 0.66 -20.29
CA ARG A 363 -1.29 -0.36 -21.13
C ARG A 363 -0.33 -1.48 -21.52
N ASN A 364 0.92 -1.14 -21.83
CA ASN A 364 1.93 -2.12 -22.18
C ASN A 364 2.29 -3.00 -20.98
N ALA A 365 2.49 -2.40 -19.80
CA ALA A 365 2.73 -3.11 -18.55
C ALA A 365 1.58 -4.08 -18.24
N LEU A 366 0.33 -3.61 -18.34
CA LEU A 366 -0.85 -4.45 -18.12
C LEU A 366 -0.91 -5.64 -19.09
N SER A 367 -0.58 -5.41 -20.37
CA SER A 367 -0.55 -6.48 -21.37
C SER A 367 0.55 -7.52 -21.11
N SER A 368 1.64 -7.13 -20.45
CA SER A 368 2.69 -8.05 -20.01
C SER A 368 2.26 -8.85 -18.78
N ILE A 369 1.59 -8.20 -17.81
CA ILE A 369 1.04 -8.86 -16.62
C ILE A 369 0.03 -9.95 -17.03
N GLU A 370 -0.88 -9.64 -17.95
CA GLU A 370 -1.85 -10.61 -18.47
C GLU A 370 -1.16 -11.82 -19.10
N LYS A 371 -0.10 -11.61 -19.90
CA LYS A 371 0.67 -12.70 -20.51
C LYS A 371 1.40 -13.55 -19.47
N ILE A 372 1.91 -12.95 -18.40
CA ILE A 372 2.54 -13.69 -17.30
C ILE A 372 1.50 -14.55 -16.60
N GLN A 373 0.34 -13.97 -16.27
CA GLN A 373 -0.73 -14.71 -15.61
C GLN A 373 -1.29 -15.85 -16.48
N ASP A 374 -1.46 -15.61 -17.78
CA ASP A 374 -1.94 -16.60 -18.75
C ASP A 374 -0.88 -17.67 -19.09
N SER A 375 0.39 -17.46 -18.69
CA SER A 375 1.45 -18.46 -18.87
C SER A 375 1.40 -19.59 -17.85
N ASN A 376 0.57 -19.49 -16.81
CA ASN A 376 0.44 -20.50 -15.77
C ASN A 376 -1.02 -20.87 -15.50
N SER A 377 -1.26 -22.05 -14.92
CA SER A 377 -2.61 -22.56 -14.63
C SER A 377 -3.15 -22.15 -13.25
N LYS A 378 -2.34 -21.48 -12.43
CA LYS A 378 -2.68 -21.09 -11.05
C LYS A 378 -3.31 -19.71 -10.96
N GLY A 379 -3.12 -18.89 -11.99
CA GLY A 379 -3.55 -17.50 -12.02
C GLY A 379 -2.71 -16.56 -11.16
N CYS A 380 -1.54 -17.00 -10.67
CA CYS A 380 -0.58 -16.12 -10.01
C CYS A 380 0.10 -15.17 -11.02
N LEU A 381 0.67 -14.08 -10.55
CA LEU A 381 1.43 -13.10 -11.33
C LEU A 381 2.92 -13.45 -11.44
N LEU A 382 3.22 -14.75 -11.34
CA LEU A 382 4.52 -15.35 -11.56
C LEU A 382 4.46 -16.23 -12.81
N GLU A 383 5.60 -16.42 -13.49
CA GLU A 383 5.69 -17.40 -14.58
C GLU A 383 5.37 -18.83 -14.12
N GLU A 384 5.15 -19.76 -15.05
CA GLU A 384 4.92 -21.17 -14.71
C GLU A 384 6.06 -21.71 -13.82
N ARG A 385 5.68 -22.18 -12.62
CA ARG A 385 6.58 -22.64 -11.54
C ARG A 385 7.46 -21.54 -10.92
N GLY A 386 7.21 -20.28 -11.22
CA GLY A 386 7.90 -19.13 -10.63
C GLY A 386 7.74 -19.08 -9.11
N GLU A 387 6.64 -19.60 -8.56
CA GLU A 387 6.40 -19.70 -7.12
C GLU A 387 7.39 -20.63 -6.39
N GLU A 388 8.04 -21.54 -7.11
CA GLU A 388 9.11 -22.41 -6.58
C GLU A 388 10.47 -21.70 -6.52
N CYS A 389 10.58 -20.51 -7.13
CA CYS A 389 11.82 -19.75 -7.16
C CYS A 389 12.24 -19.32 -5.75
N VAL A 390 13.46 -19.69 -5.38
CA VAL A 390 14.06 -19.36 -4.10
C VAL A 390 14.72 -17.99 -4.21
N ILE A 391 14.15 -16.98 -3.56
CA ILE A 391 14.78 -15.65 -3.45
C ILE A 391 15.90 -15.71 -2.42
N ARG A 392 15.60 -16.27 -1.24
CA ARG A 392 16.59 -16.47 -0.17
C ARG A 392 16.49 -17.91 0.35
N PRO A 393 17.55 -18.72 0.22
CA PRO A 393 17.55 -20.12 0.66
C PRO A 393 17.00 -20.27 2.07
N ARG A 394 15.99 -21.14 2.22
CA ARG A 394 15.33 -21.52 3.48
C ARG A 394 14.55 -20.40 4.18
N LEU A 395 14.42 -19.22 3.58
CA LEU A 395 13.70 -18.10 4.21
C LEU A 395 12.58 -17.52 3.33
N GLN A 396 12.81 -17.40 2.02
CA GLN A 396 11.90 -16.64 1.16
C GLN A 396 11.86 -17.20 -0.26
N PHE A 397 10.64 -17.43 -0.73
CA PHE A 397 10.31 -17.86 -2.08
C PHE A 397 9.54 -16.74 -2.78
N ALA A 398 9.51 -16.75 -4.12
CA ALA A 398 8.76 -15.76 -4.90
C ALA A 398 7.26 -15.78 -4.55
N LYS A 399 6.70 -16.95 -4.23
CA LYS A 399 5.31 -17.07 -3.76
C LYS A 399 5.01 -16.22 -2.52
N ASP A 400 6.00 -16.02 -1.66
CA ASP A 400 5.82 -15.28 -0.41
C ASP A 400 5.72 -13.78 -0.67
N MET A 401 6.11 -13.33 -1.87
CA MET A 401 6.03 -11.94 -2.31
C MET A 401 4.78 -11.63 -3.13
N GLU A 402 3.99 -12.65 -3.45
CA GLU A 402 2.91 -12.51 -4.42
C GLU A 402 1.74 -11.65 -3.92
N HIS A 403 1.57 -11.56 -2.60
CA HIS A 403 0.65 -10.59 -2.00
C HIS A 403 1.04 -9.13 -2.26
N GLY A 404 2.27 -8.87 -2.69
CA GLY A 404 2.78 -7.55 -3.05
C GLY A 404 2.70 -7.25 -4.55
N SER A 405 2.35 -8.24 -5.38
CA SER A 405 2.22 -8.11 -6.83
C SER A 405 0.91 -7.51 -7.28
#